data_AF-A0A453RMU8-F1
#
_entry.id   AF-A0A453RMU8-F1
#
_cell.length_a   1.000
_cell.length_b   1.000
_cell.length_c   1.000
_cell.angle_alpha   90.00
_cell.angle_beta   90.00
_cell.angle_gamma   90.00
#
_symmetry.space_group_name_H-M   'P 1'
#
loop_
_entity.id
_entity.type
_entity.pdbx_description
1 polymer ?
#
loop_
_entity_poly.entity_id
_entity_poly.type
_entity_poly.pdbx_seq_one_letter_code
_entity_poly.pdbx_strand_id
1 'polypeptide(L)'
;NRYSVSISGLVNKHIQLSMDDIRMLPKYNVTATLQCAGNKRTAMSKVRKVRGVGWDVSALGNATWGGAKLSDVLELVGIHKLSSVTSLGGKHVEFVSVDRCKEEKGGPYKASIPLKQATDPDADVLLAYEMNGETINRDHGYPLRVVVPGVIGARSVKWLDSINIIKEECQGFFMQKDYKMFPPTVDWDNINWSTRRPQMDFPVQSAICTLEDVDVIKEGKARIAGYAVSGGGRGIERVDISVDGGKTWVEAHRYQKSNVPYVSDGAQSDKWAWVLFEATLDIPPNAEIVAKAVDSAANIQPEKVEDIWNLRGILNTSWHRIKIQNTSCVSRSKM
;
A
#
# COMPACT_ATOMS: atom_id res chain seq x y z
N ASN A 1 -28.95 6.42 15.34
CA ASN A 1 -27.53 6.59 14.97
C ASN A 1 -27.29 8.03 14.54
N ARG A 2 -26.31 8.76 15.12
CA ARG A 2 -26.02 10.18 14.82
C ARG A 2 -24.87 10.43 13.84
N TYR A 3 -24.14 9.39 13.44
CA TYR A 3 -23.02 9.52 12.50
C TYR A 3 -23.50 9.84 11.08
N SER A 4 -22.75 10.68 10.38
CA SER A 4 -22.93 10.96 8.96
C SER A 4 -21.63 11.47 8.35
N VAL A 5 -21.52 11.39 7.02
CA VAL A 5 -20.44 11.99 6.24
C VAL A 5 -21.00 13.13 5.41
N SER A 6 -20.34 14.29 5.44
CA SER A 6 -20.71 15.41 4.59
C SER A 6 -19.97 15.36 3.24
N ILE A 7 -20.67 15.70 2.16
CA ILE A 7 -20.07 15.89 0.83
C ILE A 7 -20.29 17.35 0.43
N SER A 8 -19.18 18.07 0.28
CA SER A 8 -19.20 19.53 0.13
C SER A 8 -18.09 20.06 -0.80
N GLY A 9 -17.89 21.38 -0.80
CA GLY A 9 -16.86 22.06 -1.60
C GLY A 9 -17.39 22.53 -2.96
N LEU A 10 -16.61 22.32 -4.02
CA LEU A 10 -16.87 22.75 -5.40
C LEU A 10 -17.88 21.84 -6.11
N VAL A 11 -19.07 21.71 -5.50
CA VAL A 11 -20.25 20.97 -5.97
C VAL A 11 -21.49 21.85 -5.94
N ASN A 12 -22.46 21.56 -6.81
CA ASN A 12 -23.70 22.34 -6.89
C ASN A 12 -24.66 22.07 -5.72
N LYS A 13 -24.57 20.88 -5.11
CA LYS A 13 -25.42 20.45 -4.00
C LYS A 13 -24.56 19.83 -2.91
N HIS A 14 -24.63 20.40 -1.71
CA HIS A 14 -23.99 19.84 -0.52
C HIS A 14 -24.97 18.87 0.13
N ILE A 15 -24.49 17.68 0.50
CA ILE A 15 -25.33 16.65 1.13
C ILE A 15 -24.64 16.08 2.37
N GLN A 16 -25.43 15.47 3.23
CA GLN A 16 -24.96 14.74 4.40
C GLN A 16 -25.60 13.35 4.34
N LEU A 17 -24.77 12.31 4.36
CA LEU A 17 -25.21 10.92 4.24
C LEU A 17 -25.02 10.22 5.58
N SER A 18 -26.11 9.67 6.12
CA SER A 18 -26.04 8.71 7.24
C SER A 18 -25.45 7.37 6.78
N MET A 19 -25.14 6.49 7.73
CA MET A 19 -24.75 5.11 7.36
C MET A 19 -25.86 4.36 6.63
N ASP A 20 -27.12 4.67 6.90
CA ASP A 20 -28.24 4.00 6.24
C ASP A 20 -28.34 4.45 4.78
N ASP A 21 -28.15 5.76 4.51
CA ASP A 21 -28.07 6.28 3.14
C ASP A 21 -26.92 5.63 2.34
N ILE A 22 -25.74 5.47 2.97
CA ILE A 22 -24.57 4.85 2.31
C ILE A 22 -24.82 3.36 2.02
N ARG A 23 -25.52 2.65 2.92
CA ARG A 23 -25.86 1.23 2.72
C ARG A 23 -26.97 1.01 1.70
N MET A 24 -27.78 2.03 1.41
CA MET A 24 -28.77 1.98 0.34
C MET A 24 -28.16 2.08 -1.07
N LEU A 25 -26.92 2.55 -1.19
CA LEU A 25 -26.20 2.54 -2.47
C LEU A 25 -25.79 1.11 -2.88
N PRO A 26 -25.55 0.87 -4.17
CA PRO A 26 -25.04 -0.43 -4.62
C PRO A 26 -23.76 -0.81 -3.88
N LYS A 27 -23.78 -2.01 -3.28
CA LYS A 27 -22.64 -2.57 -2.57
C LYS A 27 -21.72 -3.31 -3.54
N TYR A 28 -20.42 -3.03 -3.44
CA TYR A 28 -19.37 -3.72 -4.16
C TYR A 28 -18.39 -4.35 -3.17
N ASN A 29 -17.79 -5.47 -3.58
CA ASN A 29 -16.71 -6.13 -2.85
C ASN A 29 -15.44 -6.04 -3.68
N VAL A 30 -14.39 -5.42 -3.13
CA VAL A 30 -13.11 -5.23 -3.80
C VAL A 30 -12.01 -5.86 -2.95
N THR A 31 -11.33 -6.87 -3.48
CA THR A 31 -10.12 -7.41 -2.85
C THR A 31 -8.95 -6.49 -3.13
N ALA A 32 -8.40 -5.83 -2.10
CA ALA A 32 -7.30 -4.90 -2.26
C ALA A 32 -6.29 -4.98 -1.11
N THR A 33 -5.01 -4.87 -1.46
CA THR A 33 -3.90 -4.76 -0.51
C THR A 33 -3.65 -3.30 -0.16
N LEU A 34 -3.62 -3.00 1.14
CA LEU A 34 -3.14 -1.73 1.65
C LEU A 34 -1.69 -1.89 2.12
N GLN A 35 -0.76 -1.27 1.39
CA GLN A 35 0.64 -1.20 1.78
C GLN A 35 0.97 0.18 2.38
N CYS A 36 1.51 0.20 3.61
CA CYS A 36 2.04 1.41 4.20
C CYS A 36 3.28 1.87 3.40
N ALA A 37 3.40 3.16 3.11
CA ALA A 37 4.59 3.71 2.45
C ALA A 37 5.87 3.45 3.27
N GLY A 38 5.76 3.30 4.59
CA GLY A 38 6.88 2.98 5.48
C GLY A 38 7.22 1.49 5.57
N ASN A 39 6.61 0.60 4.80
CA ASN A 39 6.94 -0.83 4.81
C ASN A 39 8.44 -1.05 4.55
N LYS A 40 9.06 -1.98 5.29
CA LYS A 40 10.51 -2.27 5.30
C LYS A 40 11.42 -1.09 5.70
N ARG A 41 10.91 -0.07 6.41
CA ARG A 41 11.70 1.10 6.85
C ARG A 41 12.89 0.72 7.73
N THR A 42 12.75 -0.28 8.60
CA THR A 42 13.81 -0.65 9.55
C THR A 42 15.10 -1.03 8.83
N ALA A 43 15.02 -1.79 7.73
CA ALA A 43 16.18 -2.12 6.91
C ALA A 43 16.84 -0.88 6.28
N MET A 44 16.06 0.11 5.82
CA MET A 44 16.61 1.38 5.35
C MET A 44 17.33 2.16 6.46
N SER A 45 16.78 2.11 7.68
CA SER A 45 17.40 2.72 8.85
C SER A 45 18.69 2.04 9.30
N LYS A 46 18.94 0.77 8.93
CA LYS A 46 20.20 0.06 9.22
C LYS A 46 21.36 0.63 8.39
N VAL A 47 21.10 1.07 7.15
CA VAL A 47 22.09 1.69 6.25
C VAL A 47 22.42 3.12 6.68
N ARG A 48 21.39 3.96 6.83
CA ARG A 48 21.52 5.31 7.36
C ARG A 48 20.25 5.69 8.10
N LYS A 49 20.38 6.20 9.33
CA LYS A 49 19.24 6.45 10.22
C LYS A 49 18.19 7.35 9.56
N VAL A 50 16.92 6.93 9.65
CA VAL A 50 15.74 7.70 9.21
C VAL A 50 14.83 8.02 10.39
N ARG A 51 14.00 9.06 10.27
CA ARG A 51 12.99 9.40 11.30
C ARG A 51 11.64 8.80 10.93
N GLY A 52 11.10 7.94 11.80
CA GLY A 52 9.77 7.35 11.65
C GLY A 52 9.61 6.07 12.48
N VAL A 53 8.37 5.60 12.63
CA VAL A 53 8.08 4.29 13.26
C VAL A 53 8.81 3.19 12.48
N GLY A 54 9.54 2.33 13.19
CA GLY A 54 10.21 1.18 12.60
C GLY A 54 9.20 0.15 12.12
N TRP A 55 9.31 -0.23 10.86
CA TRP A 55 8.50 -1.27 10.23
C TRP A 55 9.42 -2.28 9.58
N ASP A 56 9.15 -3.54 9.86
CA ASP A 56 9.77 -4.64 9.14
C ASP A 56 9.02 -4.93 7.82
N VAL A 57 9.03 -6.16 7.34
CA VAL A 57 8.41 -6.60 6.09
C VAL A 57 6.87 -6.63 6.08
N SER A 58 6.22 -6.40 7.23
CA SER A 58 4.78 -6.69 7.41
C SER A 58 3.88 -5.46 7.58
N ALA A 59 4.30 -4.28 7.13
CA ALA A 59 3.44 -3.07 7.17
C ALA A 59 2.48 -3.00 5.98
N LEU A 60 1.76 -4.10 5.74
CA LEU A 60 0.76 -4.26 4.69
C LEU A 60 -0.25 -5.36 5.05
N GLY A 61 -1.40 -5.38 4.39
CA GLY A 61 -2.36 -6.46 4.50
C GLY A 61 -3.35 -6.47 3.34
N ASN A 62 -3.86 -7.67 3.00
CA ASN A 62 -4.86 -7.87 1.97
C ASN A 62 -6.22 -8.24 2.57
N ALA A 63 -7.29 -7.61 2.08
CA ALA A 63 -8.64 -7.86 2.55
C ALA A 63 -9.66 -7.68 1.42
N THR A 64 -10.84 -8.27 1.60
CA THR A 64 -12.03 -7.95 0.79
C THR A 64 -12.78 -6.81 1.45
N TRP A 65 -12.86 -5.67 0.79
CA TRP A 65 -13.51 -4.47 1.29
C TRP A 65 -14.93 -4.36 0.72
N GLY A 66 -15.93 -4.25 1.60
CA GLY A 66 -17.33 -4.10 1.22
C GLY A 66 -17.81 -2.67 1.43
N GLY A 67 -18.39 -2.06 0.40
CA GLY A 67 -18.79 -0.66 0.46
C GLY A 67 -19.50 -0.12 -0.77
N ALA A 68 -19.82 1.17 -0.74
CA ALA A 68 -20.32 1.90 -1.90
C ALA A 68 -19.14 2.45 -2.72
N LYS A 69 -19.24 2.43 -4.06
CA LYS A 69 -18.24 3.10 -4.91
C LYS A 69 -18.30 4.60 -4.70
N LEU A 70 -17.14 5.23 -4.58
CA LEU A 70 -17.05 6.69 -4.46
C LEU A 70 -17.63 7.38 -5.70
N SER A 71 -17.46 6.80 -6.89
CA SER A 71 -18.06 7.32 -8.12
C SER A 71 -19.59 7.39 -8.05
N ASP A 72 -20.26 6.36 -7.51
CA ASP A 72 -21.72 6.35 -7.32
C ASP A 72 -22.16 7.42 -6.27
N VAL A 73 -21.37 7.62 -5.21
CA VAL A 73 -21.62 8.67 -4.21
C VAL A 73 -21.49 10.07 -4.81
N LEU A 74 -20.49 10.28 -5.66
CA LEU A 74 -20.25 11.57 -6.33
C LEU A 74 -21.34 11.93 -7.35
N GLU A 75 -21.99 10.93 -7.96
CA GLU A 75 -23.15 11.17 -8.83
C GLU A 75 -24.33 11.79 -8.07
N LEU A 76 -24.52 11.49 -6.78
CA LEU A 76 -25.58 12.08 -5.95
C LEU A 76 -25.47 13.61 -5.79
N VAL A 77 -24.26 14.15 -5.97
CA VAL A 77 -23.98 15.60 -5.93
C VAL A 77 -23.75 16.21 -7.32
N GLY A 78 -24.09 15.45 -8.38
CA GLY A 78 -24.06 15.91 -9.76
C GLY A 78 -22.68 15.85 -10.42
N ILE A 79 -21.74 15.05 -9.91
CA ILE A 79 -20.46 14.79 -10.57
C ILE A 79 -20.56 13.47 -11.33
N HIS A 80 -20.55 13.55 -12.66
CA HIS A 80 -20.63 12.37 -13.52
C HIS A 80 -19.37 11.50 -13.42
N LYS A 81 -19.54 10.20 -13.65
CA LYS A 81 -18.43 9.25 -13.84
C LYS A 81 -17.45 9.74 -14.90
N LEU A 82 -16.17 9.38 -14.72
CA LEU A 82 -15.05 9.77 -15.60
C LEU A 82 -14.77 11.29 -15.70
N SER A 83 -15.30 12.09 -14.77
CA SER A 83 -15.03 13.54 -14.71
C SER A 83 -13.63 13.83 -14.20
N SER A 84 -12.89 14.66 -14.94
CA SER A 84 -11.57 15.16 -14.50
C SER A 84 -11.63 16.54 -13.82
N VAL A 85 -12.72 17.28 -14.01
CA VAL A 85 -12.99 18.58 -13.39
C VAL A 85 -14.50 18.80 -13.24
N THR A 86 -14.94 19.45 -12.15
CA THR A 86 -16.35 19.86 -11.98
C THR A 86 -16.65 21.18 -12.69
N SER A 87 -17.92 21.52 -12.90
CA SER A 87 -18.33 22.83 -13.43
C SER A 87 -17.85 24.02 -12.60
N LEU A 88 -17.56 23.79 -11.31
CA LEU A 88 -17.03 24.79 -10.38
C LEU A 88 -15.49 24.73 -10.25
N GLY A 89 -14.82 23.97 -11.12
CA GLY A 89 -13.36 23.91 -11.19
C GLY A 89 -12.69 22.97 -10.17
N GLY A 90 -13.45 22.10 -9.50
CA GLY A 90 -12.89 21.10 -8.60
C GLY A 90 -12.15 20.00 -9.35
N LYS A 91 -10.94 19.63 -8.93
CA LYS A 91 -10.07 18.64 -9.60
C LYS A 91 -9.57 17.55 -8.67
N HIS A 92 -9.82 17.67 -7.37
CA HIS A 92 -9.40 16.72 -6.35
C HIS A 92 -10.54 16.44 -5.37
N VAL A 93 -10.50 15.26 -4.77
CA VAL A 93 -11.41 14.84 -3.69
C VAL A 93 -10.58 14.68 -2.43
N GLU A 94 -10.80 15.56 -1.46
CA GLU A 94 -10.20 15.49 -0.12
C GLU A 94 -11.09 14.67 0.80
N PHE A 95 -10.45 13.84 1.62
CA PHE A 95 -11.06 13.03 2.65
C PHE A 95 -10.53 13.49 4.00
N VAL A 96 -11.44 13.83 4.91
CA VAL A 96 -11.12 14.34 6.24
C VAL A 96 -11.58 13.33 7.28
N SER A 97 -10.67 12.95 8.19
CA SER A 97 -10.95 12.09 9.34
C SER A 97 -11.61 12.87 10.49
N VAL A 98 -12.24 12.18 11.43
CA VAL A 98 -12.66 12.76 12.73
C VAL A 98 -11.54 12.77 13.78
N ASP A 99 -10.39 12.15 13.49
CA ASP A 99 -9.30 12.01 14.46
C ASP A 99 -8.59 13.34 14.77
N ARG A 100 -7.57 13.27 15.64
CA ARG A 100 -6.78 14.42 16.04
C ARG A 100 -5.29 14.06 16.01
N CYS A 101 -4.54 14.70 15.13
CA CYS A 101 -3.12 14.49 14.95
C CYS A 101 -2.29 15.62 15.56
N LYS A 102 -1.14 15.30 16.17
CA LYS A 102 -0.23 16.33 16.71
C LYS A 102 0.38 17.17 15.59
N GLU A 103 0.65 16.54 14.45
CA GLU A 103 1.18 17.12 13.21
C GLU A 103 0.26 18.18 12.62
N GLU A 104 -1.05 18.05 12.85
CA GLU A 104 -2.10 18.99 12.44
C GLU A 104 -2.55 19.89 13.61
N LYS A 105 -1.71 20.02 14.66
CA LYS A 105 -1.97 20.85 15.85
C LYS A 105 -3.32 20.52 16.53
N GLY A 106 -3.66 19.23 16.58
CA GLY A 106 -4.92 18.72 17.12
C GLY A 106 -6.08 18.69 16.12
N GLY A 107 -5.85 19.08 14.86
CA GLY A 107 -6.75 18.90 13.74
C GLY A 107 -6.69 17.48 13.14
N PRO A 108 -7.52 17.20 12.12
CA PRO A 108 -7.73 15.85 11.61
C PRO A 108 -6.71 15.43 10.55
N TYR A 109 -6.52 14.11 10.43
CA TYR A 109 -5.86 13.50 9.29
C TYR A 109 -6.62 13.80 7.99
N LYS A 110 -5.88 14.19 6.95
CA LYS A 110 -6.43 14.49 5.62
C LYS A 110 -5.57 13.91 4.51
N ALA A 111 -6.22 13.44 3.46
CA ALA A 111 -5.58 13.08 2.20
C ALA A 111 -6.50 13.44 1.03
N SER A 112 -5.96 13.48 -0.19
CA SER A 112 -6.80 13.63 -1.39
C SER A 112 -6.34 12.75 -2.54
N ILE A 113 -7.27 12.43 -3.44
CA ILE A 113 -6.98 11.81 -4.74
C ILE A 113 -7.46 12.73 -5.88
N PRO A 114 -6.94 12.59 -7.11
CA PRO A 114 -7.48 13.30 -8.26
C PRO A 114 -8.94 12.94 -8.51
N LEU A 115 -9.75 13.92 -8.94
CA LEU A 115 -11.17 13.71 -9.26
C LEU A 115 -11.36 12.66 -10.35
N LYS A 116 -10.45 12.64 -11.34
CA LYS A 116 -10.44 11.62 -12.38
C LYS A 116 -10.40 10.20 -11.80
N GLN A 117 -9.60 9.95 -10.76
CA GLN A 117 -9.54 8.64 -10.11
C GLN A 117 -10.78 8.39 -9.25
N ALA A 118 -11.27 9.41 -8.53
CA ALA A 118 -12.44 9.28 -7.67
C ALA A 118 -13.74 8.97 -8.41
N THR A 119 -13.85 9.45 -9.66
CA THR A 119 -15.05 9.30 -10.51
C THR A 119 -14.95 8.15 -11.49
N ASP A 120 -13.79 7.48 -11.57
CA ASP A 120 -13.59 6.32 -12.43
C ASP A 120 -14.10 5.05 -11.73
N PRO A 121 -15.16 4.40 -12.24
CA PRO A 121 -15.65 3.15 -11.67
C PRO A 121 -14.62 2.03 -11.68
N ASP A 122 -13.67 2.03 -12.62
CA ASP A 122 -12.67 0.96 -12.79
C ASP A 122 -11.47 1.14 -11.85
N ALA A 123 -11.35 2.30 -11.20
CA ALA A 123 -10.38 2.55 -10.13
C ALA A 123 -10.83 1.98 -8.77
N ASP A 124 -12.08 1.51 -8.66
CA ASP A 124 -12.63 0.80 -7.51
C ASP A 124 -12.44 1.51 -6.15
N VAL A 125 -12.44 2.84 -6.13
CA VAL A 125 -12.38 3.61 -4.89
C VAL A 125 -13.68 3.39 -4.11
N LEU A 126 -13.58 2.92 -2.86
CA LEU A 126 -14.73 2.59 -2.03
C LEU A 126 -14.84 3.50 -0.81
N LEU A 127 -16.09 3.79 -0.43
CA LEU A 127 -16.47 4.09 0.94
C LEU A 127 -16.82 2.76 1.62
N ALA A 128 -15.84 2.17 2.31
CA ALA A 128 -15.94 0.84 2.88
C ALA A 128 -16.48 0.88 4.32
N TYR A 129 -17.48 0.05 4.58
CA TYR A 129 -18.08 -0.19 5.90
C TYR A 129 -17.98 -1.66 6.34
N GLU A 130 -17.47 -2.52 5.47
CA GLU A 130 -17.15 -3.92 5.75
C GLU A 130 -15.70 -4.26 5.37
N MET A 131 -15.13 -5.22 6.10
CA MET A 131 -13.82 -5.80 5.85
C MET A 131 -13.90 -7.31 6.11
N ASN A 132 -13.60 -8.10 5.09
CA ASN A 132 -13.67 -9.57 5.09
C ASN A 132 -15.07 -10.12 5.44
N GLY A 133 -16.12 -9.49 4.89
CA GLY A 133 -17.52 -9.90 5.11
C GLY A 133 -18.11 -9.45 6.44
N GLU A 134 -17.31 -8.88 7.33
CA GLU A 134 -17.72 -8.39 8.64
C GLU A 134 -17.78 -6.86 8.67
N THR A 135 -18.56 -6.31 9.62
CA THR A 135 -18.53 -4.87 9.89
C THR A 135 -17.11 -4.43 10.20
N ILE A 136 -16.64 -3.35 9.55
CA ILE A 136 -15.28 -2.87 9.76
C ILE A 136 -15.05 -2.51 11.24
N ASN A 137 -13.91 -2.91 11.78
CA ASN A 137 -13.60 -2.66 13.19
C ASN A 137 -13.12 -1.21 13.42
N ARG A 138 -12.98 -0.83 14.70
CA ARG A 138 -12.53 0.52 15.09
C ARG A 138 -11.13 0.84 14.57
N ASP A 139 -10.16 -0.05 14.67
CA ASP A 139 -8.78 0.22 14.24
C ASP A 139 -8.65 0.43 12.72
N HIS A 140 -9.55 -0.18 11.96
CA HIS A 140 -9.60 -0.09 10.50
C HIS A 140 -10.55 0.97 9.97
N GLY A 141 -11.34 1.64 10.81
CA GLY A 141 -12.04 2.86 10.43
C GLY A 141 -13.55 2.88 10.67
N TYR A 142 -14.09 2.04 11.56
CA TYR A 142 -15.53 2.08 11.91
C TYR A 142 -16.05 3.51 12.18
N PRO A 143 -17.20 3.92 11.61
CA PRO A 143 -18.12 3.11 10.80
C PRO A 143 -17.83 3.13 9.31
N LEU A 144 -16.95 4.02 8.84
CA LEU A 144 -16.68 4.22 7.42
C LEU A 144 -15.25 4.71 7.18
N ARG A 145 -14.62 4.13 6.16
CA ARG A 145 -13.32 4.58 5.65
C ARG A 145 -13.36 4.73 4.13
N VAL A 146 -12.35 5.40 3.59
CA VAL A 146 -11.99 5.29 2.18
C VAL A 146 -11.02 4.13 1.99
N VAL A 147 -11.18 3.37 0.90
CA VAL A 147 -10.19 2.45 0.36
C VAL A 147 -9.86 2.91 -1.06
N VAL A 148 -8.59 3.19 -1.31
CA VAL A 148 -8.08 3.62 -2.62
C VAL A 148 -7.14 2.52 -3.15
N PRO A 149 -7.64 1.57 -3.96
CA PRO A 149 -6.84 0.48 -4.48
C PRO A 149 -5.64 0.95 -5.32
N GLY A 150 -4.54 0.18 -5.28
CA GLY A 150 -3.32 0.48 -6.04
C GLY A 150 -2.55 1.74 -5.58
N VAL A 151 -2.96 2.37 -4.48
CA VAL A 151 -2.35 3.58 -3.90
C VAL A 151 -1.80 3.26 -2.52
N ILE A 152 -0.78 3.99 -2.06
CA ILE A 152 -0.23 3.81 -0.71
C ILE A 152 -1.33 3.94 0.35
N GLY A 153 -1.24 3.15 1.41
CA GLY A 153 -2.27 3.06 2.45
C GLY A 153 -2.62 4.40 3.13
N ALA A 154 -1.70 5.36 3.13
CA ALA A 154 -1.90 6.71 3.65
C ALA A 154 -3.10 7.44 3.02
N ARG A 155 -3.45 7.14 1.75
CA ARG A 155 -4.56 7.84 1.07
C ARG A 155 -5.94 7.23 1.36
N SER A 156 -5.96 6.06 1.97
CA SER A 156 -7.18 5.37 2.40
C SER A 156 -7.57 5.85 3.79
N VAL A 157 -8.18 7.04 3.88
CA VAL A 157 -8.49 7.71 5.16
C VAL A 157 -9.51 6.91 5.98
N LYS A 158 -9.24 6.74 7.29
CA LYS A 158 -10.12 6.05 8.23
C LYS A 158 -11.01 7.05 8.98
N TRP A 159 -12.13 6.56 9.54
CA TRP A 159 -13.03 7.35 10.39
C TRP A 159 -13.51 8.63 9.69
N LEU A 160 -14.11 8.46 8.52
CA LEU A 160 -14.41 9.56 7.62
C LEU A 160 -15.43 10.53 8.23
N ASP A 161 -15.17 11.83 8.11
CA ASP A 161 -16.03 12.93 8.56
C ASP A 161 -16.65 13.67 7.36
N SER A 162 -15.79 14.03 6.41
CA SER A 162 -16.19 14.80 5.23
C SER A 162 -15.40 14.42 3.98
N ILE A 163 -16.06 14.62 2.84
CA ILE A 163 -15.54 14.47 1.49
C ILE A 163 -15.68 15.84 0.81
N ASN A 164 -14.56 16.50 0.54
CA ASN A 164 -14.55 17.86 0.02
C ASN A 164 -14.01 17.88 -1.41
N ILE A 165 -14.79 18.41 -2.34
CA ILE A 165 -14.33 18.63 -3.71
C ILE A 165 -13.58 19.95 -3.77
N ILE A 166 -12.30 19.88 -4.12
CA ILE A 166 -11.38 21.03 -4.04
C ILE A 166 -10.64 21.22 -5.36
N LYS A 167 -10.18 22.46 -5.59
CA LYS A 167 -9.54 22.88 -6.84
C LYS A 167 -8.14 22.31 -7.00
N GLU A 168 -7.37 22.33 -5.93
CA GLU A 168 -5.97 21.88 -5.86
C GLU A 168 -5.87 20.68 -4.92
N GLU A 169 -4.72 19.99 -4.91
CA GLU A 169 -4.48 18.90 -3.96
C GLU A 169 -4.64 19.34 -2.50
N CYS A 170 -4.99 18.41 -1.61
CA CYS A 170 -5.13 18.66 -0.18
C CYS A 170 -3.86 19.30 0.39
N GLN A 171 -4.05 20.38 1.15
CA GLN A 171 -2.97 21.16 1.78
C GLN A 171 -2.60 20.64 3.18
N GLY A 172 -3.20 19.53 3.63
CA GLY A 172 -2.90 18.89 4.90
C GLY A 172 -1.44 18.43 5.02
N PHE A 173 -0.96 18.36 6.26
CA PHE A 173 0.41 17.99 6.61
C PHE A 173 0.84 16.69 5.93
N PHE A 174 0.01 15.64 5.99
CA PHE A 174 0.34 14.31 5.44
C PHE A 174 0.32 14.24 3.90
N MET A 175 -0.18 15.26 3.21
CA MET A 175 -0.04 15.39 1.75
C MET A 175 1.16 16.25 1.39
N GLN A 176 1.36 17.37 2.11
CA GLN A 176 2.33 18.39 1.73
C GLN A 176 3.71 18.21 2.35
N LYS A 177 3.77 17.69 3.58
CA LYS A 177 4.96 17.61 4.45
C LYS A 177 5.27 16.17 4.90
N ASP A 178 4.67 15.18 4.26
CA ASP A 178 5.01 13.76 4.45
C ASP A 178 4.70 12.94 3.19
N TYR A 179 5.06 11.65 3.20
CA TYR A 179 4.73 10.67 2.16
C TYR A 179 5.15 11.15 0.74
N LYS A 180 6.38 11.66 0.62
CA LYS A 180 7.02 12.06 -0.63
C LYS A 180 8.37 11.37 -0.77
N MET A 181 8.66 10.87 -1.97
CA MET A 181 9.92 10.18 -2.26
C MET A 181 11.00 11.19 -2.67
N PHE A 182 12.04 11.32 -1.85
CA PHE A 182 13.19 12.20 -2.11
C PHE A 182 14.41 11.37 -2.55
N PRO A 183 15.36 11.96 -3.31
CA PRO A 183 16.61 11.28 -3.64
C PRO A 183 17.52 11.13 -2.40
N PRO A 184 18.52 10.23 -2.43
CA PRO A 184 19.42 9.99 -1.31
C PRO A 184 20.27 11.20 -0.87
N THR A 185 20.40 12.23 -1.70
CA THR A 185 21.15 13.45 -1.39
C THR A 185 20.41 14.43 -0.49
N VAL A 186 19.10 14.23 -0.25
CA VAL A 186 18.29 15.12 0.58
C VAL A 186 18.27 14.64 2.03
N ASP A 187 18.49 15.57 2.96
CA ASP A 187 18.46 15.37 4.41
C ASP A 187 17.54 16.40 5.09
N TRP A 188 17.59 16.50 6.42
CA TRP A 188 16.72 17.41 7.18
C TRP A 188 17.11 18.89 7.10
N ASP A 189 18.34 19.18 6.69
CA ASP A 189 18.86 20.55 6.62
C ASP A 189 18.58 21.17 5.24
N ASN A 190 18.50 20.34 4.19
CA ASN A 190 18.28 20.80 2.81
C ASN A 190 16.91 20.42 2.20
N ILE A 191 16.02 19.75 2.95
CA ILE A 191 14.72 19.32 2.44
C ILE A 191 13.84 20.48 1.96
N ASN A 192 13.42 20.39 0.70
CA ASN A 192 12.35 21.23 0.16
C ASN A 192 11.16 20.38 -0.30
N TRP A 193 10.09 20.40 0.49
CA TRP A 193 8.88 19.60 0.28
C TRP A 193 8.14 19.84 -1.03
N SER A 194 8.24 21.03 -1.64
CA SER A 194 7.53 21.34 -2.89
C SER A 194 8.22 20.76 -4.13
N THR A 195 9.49 20.32 -4.02
CA THR A 195 10.23 19.72 -5.13
C THR A 195 9.75 18.31 -5.49
N ARG A 196 8.92 17.70 -4.63
CA ARG A 196 8.35 16.38 -4.83
C ARG A 196 6.84 16.41 -4.75
N ARG A 197 6.21 15.58 -5.57
CA ARG A 197 4.76 15.37 -5.54
C ARG A 197 4.40 14.38 -4.42
N PRO A 198 3.19 14.47 -3.85
CA PRO A 198 2.70 13.44 -2.92
C PRO A 198 2.75 12.06 -3.57
N GLN A 199 3.23 11.06 -2.83
CA GLN A 199 3.24 9.70 -3.32
C GLN A 199 1.80 9.17 -3.36
N MET A 200 1.41 8.62 -4.51
CA MET A 200 0.10 8.01 -4.75
C MET A 200 0.29 6.51 -5.01
N ASP A 201 0.53 6.12 -6.27
CA ASP A 201 0.96 4.77 -6.67
C ASP A 201 2.24 4.35 -5.92
N PHE A 202 2.57 3.06 -5.89
CA PHE A 202 3.81 2.52 -5.32
C PHE A 202 4.47 1.49 -6.26
N PRO A 203 5.81 1.42 -6.27
CA PRO A 203 6.53 0.50 -7.14
C PRO A 203 6.37 -0.96 -6.71
N VAL A 204 6.77 -1.88 -7.60
CA VAL A 204 6.83 -3.31 -7.33
C VAL A 204 7.64 -3.60 -6.06
N GLN A 205 7.13 -4.51 -5.23
CA GLN A 205 7.68 -4.92 -3.94
C GLN A 205 7.59 -6.44 -3.80
N SER A 206 8.55 -7.03 -3.08
CA SER A 206 8.42 -8.37 -2.52
C SER A 206 9.17 -8.53 -1.20
N ALA A 207 8.72 -9.47 -0.37
CA ALA A 207 9.46 -9.94 0.78
C ALA A 207 9.15 -11.42 1.08
N ILE A 208 10.20 -12.17 1.41
CA ILE A 208 10.12 -13.47 2.08
C ILE A 208 9.54 -13.31 3.48
N CYS A 209 8.67 -14.23 3.91
CA CYS A 209 7.98 -14.22 5.21
C CYS A 209 8.05 -15.56 5.97
N THR A 210 8.56 -16.63 5.36
CA THR A 210 8.66 -17.95 6.04
C THR A 210 9.93 -18.14 6.86
N LEU A 211 10.85 -17.19 6.78
CA LEU A 211 12.16 -17.20 7.42
C LEU A 211 12.41 -15.82 8.03
N GLU A 212 13.12 -15.78 9.15
CA GLU A 212 13.58 -14.52 9.77
C GLU A 212 14.84 -13.99 9.06
N ASP A 213 15.17 -12.69 9.22
CA ASP A 213 16.36 -12.03 8.65
C ASP A 213 17.66 -12.85 8.85
N VAL A 214 17.72 -13.54 9.99
CA VAL A 214 18.74 -14.53 10.35
C VAL A 214 18.02 -15.78 10.83
N ASP A 215 18.18 -16.88 10.08
CA ASP A 215 17.55 -18.15 10.41
C ASP A 215 18.59 -19.27 10.48
N VAL A 216 18.29 -20.31 11.27
CA VAL A 216 19.11 -21.51 11.45
C VAL A 216 18.32 -22.67 10.86
N ILE A 217 18.59 -22.97 9.59
CA ILE A 217 17.95 -24.07 8.88
C ILE A 217 18.88 -25.28 8.91
N LYS A 218 18.33 -26.46 9.23
CA LYS A 218 19.05 -27.73 9.02
C LYS A 218 19.27 -27.90 7.52
N GLU A 219 20.49 -28.26 7.12
CA GLU A 219 20.84 -28.50 5.70
C GLU A 219 19.77 -29.37 5.01
N GLY A 220 19.32 -28.95 3.83
CA GLY A 220 18.29 -29.65 3.06
C GLY A 220 17.30 -28.70 2.37
N LYS A 221 16.14 -29.26 2.02
CA LYS A 221 15.07 -28.52 1.34
C LYS A 221 14.31 -27.61 2.30
N ALA A 222 14.19 -26.33 1.96
CA ALA A 222 13.37 -25.38 2.68
C ALA A 222 12.30 -24.77 1.77
N ARG A 223 11.13 -24.51 2.35
CA ARG A 223 10.06 -23.74 1.69
C ARG A 223 10.31 -22.25 1.93
N ILE A 224 10.54 -21.52 0.84
CA ILE A 224 10.69 -20.08 0.84
C ILE A 224 9.39 -19.51 0.28
N ALA A 225 8.64 -18.77 1.09
CA ALA A 225 7.40 -18.14 0.66
C ALA A 225 7.26 -16.72 1.20
N GLY A 226 6.42 -15.94 0.54
CA GLY A 226 6.23 -14.53 0.85
C GLY A 226 5.16 -13.88 -0.01
N TYR A 227 5.22 -12.54 -0.11
CA TYR A 227 4.31 -11.75 -0.95
C TYR A 227 5.08 -10.93 -1.97
N ALA A 228 4.39 -10.60 -3.07
CA ALA A 228 4.77 -9.57 -4.02
C ALA A 228 3.55 -8.69 -4.34
N VAL A 229 3.76 -7.40 -4.59
CA VAL A 229 2.68 -6.45 -4.91
C VAL A 229 3.23 -5.26 -5.70
N SER A 230 2.45 -4.73 -6.64
CA SER A 230 2.72 -3.45 -7.30
C SER A 230 1.47 -2.57 -7.20
N GLY A 231 1.66 -1.25 -7.16
CA GLY A 231 0.54 -0.32 -7.15
C GLY A 231 -0.10 -0.18 -8.53
N GLY A 232 -1.03 0.75 -8.66
CA GLY A 232 -1.65 1.11 -9.94
C GLY A 232 -2.42 -0.01 -10.66
N GLY A 233 -2.65 -1.14 -10.00
CA GLY A 233 -3.38 -2.28 -10.55
C GLY A 233 -2.51 -3.20 -11.41
N ARG A 234 -1.19 -3.06 -11.32
CA ARG A 234 -0.24 -3.92 -12.06
C ARG A 234 -0.09 -5.25 -11.33
N GLY A 235 -0.33 -6.35 -12.04
CA GLY A 235 -0.09 -7.70 -11.54
C GLY A 235 1.42 -7.98 -11.37
N ILE A 236 1.76 -9.11 -10.76
CA ILE A 236 3.14 -9.58 -10.63
C ILE A 236 3.41 -10.62 -11.69
N GLU A 237 4.21 -10.30 -12.70
CA GLU A 237 4.52 -11.20 -13.81
C GLU A 237 5.58 -12.24 -13.45
N ARG A 238 6.48 -11.96 -12.51
CA ARG A 238 7.46 -12.95 -12.05
C ARG A 238 7.94 -12.68 -10.64
N VAL A 239 8.28 -13.75 -9.91
CA VAL A 239 9.07 -13.66 -8.67
C VAL A 239 10.27 -14.58 -8.81
N ASP A 240 11.46 -14.02 -8.63
CA ASP A 240 12.72 -14.74 -8.73
C ASP A 240 13.30 -14.93 -7.32
N ILE A 241 13.68 -16.17 -6.99
CA ILE A 241 14.35 -16.53 -5.74
C ILE A 241 15.77 -17.01 -6.05
N SER A 242 16.73 -16.50 -5.31
CA SER A 242 18.14 -16.93 -5.33
C SER A 242 18.51 -17.52 -3.98
N VAL A 243 19.43 -18.49 -3.96
CA VAL A 243 20.05 -19.04 -2.73
C VAL A 243 21.56 -18.75 -2.64
N ASP A 244 22.13 -18.03 -3.61
CA ASP A 244 23.56 -17.74 -3.74
C ASP A 244 23.90 -16.24 -3.74
N GLY A 245 23.04 -15.43 -3.11
CA GLY A 245 23.21 -13.97 -2.99
C GLY A 245 22.81 -13.15 -4.21
N GLY A 246 22.11 -13.75 -5.17
CA GLY A 246 21.55 -13.11 -6.35
C GLY A 246 22.31 -13.41 -7.65
N LYS A 247 23.14 -14.46 -7.68
CA LYS A 247 23.92 -14.83 -8.87
C LYS A 247 23.10 -15.71 -9.80
N THR A 248 22.35 -16.66 -9.25
CA THR A 248 21.44 -17.53 -9.99
C THR A 248 20.02 -17.44 -9.44
N TRP A 249 19.03 -17.66 -10.30
CA TRP A 249 17.63 -17.42 -9.98
C TRP A 249 16.77 -18.61 -10.39
N VAL A 250 15.81 -18.94 -9.54
CA VAL A 250 14.72 -19.88 -9.81
C VAL A 250 13.41 -19.11 -9.72
N GLU A 251 12.53 -19.28 -10.70
CA GLU A 251 11.20 -18.68 -10.66
C GLU A 251 10.34 -19.38 -9.61
N ALA A 252 9.70 -18.59 -8.75
CA ALA A 252 8.77 -19.06 -7.73
C ALA A 252 7.36 -19.27 -8.31
N HIS A 253 6.64 -20.25 -7.78
CA HIS A 253 5.22 -20.39 -8.05
C HIS A 253 4.46 -19.21 -7.45
N ARG A 254 3.53 -18.61 -8.21
CA ARG A 254 2.72 -17.44 -7.82
C ARG A 254 1.25 -17.80 -7.74
N TYR A 255 0.54 -17.27 -6.74
CA TYR A 255 -0.90 -17.52 -6.56
C TYR A 255 -1.62 -16.40 -5.79
N GLN A 256 -2.94 -16.35 -5.93
CA GLN A 256 -3.83 -15.46 -5.15
C GLN A 256 -4.93 -16.26 -4.45
N LYS A 257 -5.78 -16.94 -5.23
CA LYS A 257 -6.89 -17.76 -4.75
C LYS A 257 -6.52 -19.24 -4.86
N SER A 258 -6.92 -20.04 -3.88
CA SER A 258 -6.74 -21.49 -3.93
C SER A 258 -7.44 -22.08 -5.15
N ASN A 259 -6.76 -22.99 -5.85
CA ASN A 259 -7.28 -23.71 -7.02
C ASN A 259 -7.65 -22.84 -8.24
N VAL A 260 -7.27 -21.56 -8.27
CA VAL A 260 -7.41 -20.69 -9.44
C VAL A 260 -6.00 -20.33 -9.93
N PRO A 261 -5.61 -20.75 -11.15
CA PRO A 261 -4.33 -20.35 -11.73
C PRO A 261 -4.23 -18.83 -11.81
N TYR A 262 -3.12 -18.28 -11.31
CA TYR A 262 -2.87 -16.85 -11.39
C TYR A 262 -2.26 -16.47 -12.74
N VAL A 263 -2.80 -15.43 -13.37
CA VAL A 263 -2.28 -14.81 -14.59
C VAL A 263 -2.25 -13.30 -14.37
N SER A 264 -1.11 -12.65 -14.58
CA SER A 264 -0.85 -11.28 -14.10
C SER A 264 -1.93 -10.26 -14.48
N ASP A 265 -2.32 -10.25 -15.76
CA ASP A 265 -3.39 -9.40 -16.31
C ASP A 265 -4.65 -10.22 -16.67
N GLY A 266 -4.83 -11.38 -16.03
CA GLY A 266 -5.98 -12.26 -16.26
C GLY A 266 -7.27 -11.71 -15.66
N ALA A 267 -8.39 -11.91 -16.34
CA ALA A 267 -9.71 -11.44 -15.88
C ALA A 267 -10.16 -12.04 -14.52
N GLN A 268 -9.58 -13.16 -14.09
CA GLN A 268 -9.88 -13.80 -12.80
C GLN A 268 -8.96 -13.34 -11.66
N SER A 269 -7.91 -12.57 -11.98
CA SER A 269 -6.94 -12.06 -11.03
C SER A 269 -7.45 -10.84 -10.30
N ASP A 270 -7.13 -10.76 -9.02
CA ASP A 270 -7.46 -9.60 -8.20
C ASP A 270 -6.36 -8.55 -8.40
N LYS A 271 -6.55 -7.66 -9.40
CA LYS A 271 -5.55 -6.66 -9.83
C LYS A 271 -5.05 -5.72 -8.72
N TRP A 272 -5.82 -5.56 -7.64
CA TRP A 272 -5.47 -4.71 -6.50
C TRP A 272 -4.88 -5.47 -5.31
N ALA A 273 -4.85 -6.81 -5.38
CA ALA A 273 -4.36 -7.66 -4.32
C ALA A 273 -2.88 -7.99 -4.54
N TRP A 274 -2.18 -8.31 -3.45
CA TRP A 274 -0.88 -8.95 -3.53
C TRP A 274 -0.95 -10.29 -4.28
N VAL A 275 0.22 -10.82 -4.59
CA VAL A 275 0.42 -12.16 -5.12
C VAL A 275 1.32 -12.88 -4.13
N LEU A 276 0.88 -14.03 -3.63
CA LEU A 276 1.70 -14.88 -2.79
C LEU A 276 2.65 -15.68 -3.68
N PHE A 277 3.87 -15.91 -3.21
CA PHE A 277 4.84 -16.73 -3.93
C PHE A 277 5.42 -17.81 -3.04
N GLU A 278 5.84 -18.93 -3.63
CA GLU A 278 6.60 -19.96 -2.94
C GLU A 278 7.53 -20.76 -3.87
N ALA A 279 8.62 -21.26 -3.31
CA ALA A 279 9.47 -22.28 -3.91
C ALA A 279 10.04 -23.20 -2.83
N THR A 280 10.24 -24.47 -3.16
CA THR A 280 11.00 -25.40 -2.31
C THR A 280 12.36 -25.64 -2.94
N LEU A 281 13.41 -25.15 -2.28
CA LEU A 281 14.79 -25.16 -2.80
C LEU A 281 15.71 -25.87 -1.82
N ASP A 282 16.76 -26.51 -2.34
CA ASP A 282 17.87 -27.00 -1.54
C ASP A 282 18.73 -25.82 -1.07
N ILE A 283 18.87 -25.66 0.25
CA ILE A 283 19.57 -24.54 0.85
C ILE A 283 21.04 -24.93 1.12
N PRO A 284 22.01 -24.33 0.43
CA PRO A 284 23.42 -24.61 0.68
C PRO A 284 23.85 -24.06 2.05
N PRO A 285 24.97 -24.57 2.61
CA PRO A 285 25.57 -24.00 3.81
C PRO A 285 25.90 -22.51 3.63
N ASN A 286 25.56 -21.68 4.61
CA ASN A 286 25.76 -20.21 4.59
C ASN A 286 25.08 -19.50 3.41
N ALA A 287 23.92 -20.01 2.96
CA ALA A 287 23.13 -19.38 1.91
C ALA A 287 22.75 -17.93 2.25
N GLU A 288 22.73 -17.09 1.21
CA GLU A 288 22.02 -15.81 1.24
C GLU A 288 20.82 -15.92 0.30
N ILE A 289 19.63 -16.02 0.90
CA ILE A 289 18.38 -16.16 0.17
C ILE A 289 17.89 -14.78 -0.22
N VAL A 290 17.61 -14.58 -1.50
CA VAL A 290 17.20 -13.29 -2.06
C VAL A 290 15.91 -13.45 -2.85
N ALA A 291 14.95 -12.54 -2.66
CA ALA A 291 13.73 -12.49 -3.47
C ALA A 291 13.55 -11.12 -4.14
N LYS A 292 13.14 -11.14 -5.40
CA LYS A 292 12.73 -9.96 -6.18
C LYS A 292 11.55 -10.27 -7.09
N ALA A 293 10.69 -9.28 -7.31
CA ALA A 293 9.54 -9.39 -8.20
C ALA A 293 9.69 -8.49 -9.45
N VAL A 294 8.95 -8.86 -10.49
CA VAL A 294 8.73 -8.10 -11.73
C VAL A 294 7.22 -7.95 -11.92
N ASP A 295 6.73 -6.73 -12.16
CA ASP A 295 5.30 -6.49 -12.41
C ASP A 295 4.91 -6.65 -13.89
N SER A 296 3.61 -6.58 -14.22
CA SER A 296 3.12 -6.75 -15.61
C SER A 296 3.63 -5.68 -16.58
N ALA A 297 4.15 -4.56 -16.09
CA ALA A 297 4.80 -3.54 -16.90
C ALA A 297 6.34 -3.69 -16.94
N ALA A 298 6.85 -4.84 -16.50
CA ALA A 298 8.28 -5.16 -16.41
C ALA A 298 9.09 -4.21 -15.50
N ASN A 299 8.45 -3.51 -14.57
CA ASN A 299 9.18 -2.79 -13.54
C ASN A 299 9.90 -3.79 -12.63
N ILE A 300 11.10 -3.43 -12.17
CA ILE A 300 11.94 -4.26 -11.32
C ILE A 300 12.22 -3.58 -9.99
N GLN A 301 12.58 -4.39 -8.99
CA GLN A 301 13.07 -3.90 -7.71
C GLN A 301 14.56 -3.52 -7.79
N PRO A 302 14.99 -2.42 -7.14
CA PRO A 302 16.41 -2.09 -7.00
C PRO A 302 17.13 -3.13 -6.16
N GLU A 303 18.40 -3.38 -6.48
CA GLU A 303 19.20 -4.35 -5.73
C GLU A 303 19.52 -3.86 -4.31
N LYS A 304 19.89 -2.58 -4.20
CA LYS A 304 20.50 -1.99 -3.00
C LYS A 304 19.60 -0.93 -2.39
N VAL A 305 19.63 -0.85 -1.07
CA VAL A 305 18.87 0.14 -0.30
C VAL A 305 19.45 1.54 -0.50
N GLU A 306 20.77 1.63 -0.69
CA GLU A 306 21.53 2.86 -0.87
C GLU A 306 21.02 3.67 -2.06
N ASP A 307 20.69 3.00 -3.16
CA ASP A 307 20.22 3.63 -4.40
C ASP A 307 18.85 4.31 -4.25
N ILE A 308 18.06 3.86 -3.26
CA ILE A 308 16.70 4.35 -3.00
C ILE A 308 16.53 4.92 -1.59
N TRP A 309 17.63 5.11 -0.85
CA TRP A 309 17.54 5.66 0.49
C TRP A 309 16.87 7.03 0.43
N ASN A 310 15.99 7.31 1.39
CA ASN A 310 15.38 8.62 1.54
C ASN A 310 15.14 8.95 3.02
N LEU A 311 15.17 10.24 3.35
CA LEU A 311 15.11 10.73 4.74
C LEU A 311 13.85 10.31 5.53
N ARG A 312 12.75 9.99 4.83
CA ARG A 312 11.49 9.52 5.43
C ARG A 312 11.43 8.01 5.60
N GLY A 313 12.39 7.28 5.06
CA GLY A 313 12.42 5.83 5.12
C GLY A 313 11.17 5.21 4.51
N ILE A 314 10.70 5.71 3.36
CA ILE A 314 9.54 5.17 2.65
C ILE A 314 9.95 4.40 1.39
N LEU A 315 9.07 3.54 0.90
CA LEU A 315 9.22 2.80 -0.36
C LEU A 315 10.51 1.97 -0.44
N ASN A 316 10.91 1.34 0.68
CA ASN A 316 12.01 0.38 0.63
C ASN A 316 11.60 -0.87 -0.17
N THR A 317 11.91 -0.85 -1.46
CA THR A 317 11.64 -1.93 -2.42
C THR A 317 12.91 -2.66 -2.82
N SER A 318 14.00 -2.51 -2.07
CA SER A 318 15.20 -3.33 -2.27
C SER A 318 14.89 -4.82 -2.25
N TRP A 319 15.69 -5.61 -2.96
CA TRP A 319 15.64 -7.07 -2.89
C TRP A 319 15.68 -7.52 -1.43
N HIS A 320 14.73 -8.36 -1.01
CA HIS A 320 14.72 -8.86 0.36
C HIS A 320 15.78 -9.95 0.49
N ARG A 321 16.70 -9.82 1.44
CA ARG A 321 17.83 -10.73 1.66
C ARG A 321 17.76 -11.33 3.06
N ILE A 322 17.87 -12.64 3.15
CA ILE A 322 17.91 -13.41 4.40
C ILE A 322 19.23 -14.18 4.45
N LYS A 323 19.95 -14.08 5.57
CA LYS A 323 21.21 -14.80 5.77
C LYS A 323 20.98 -16.04 6.63
N ILE A 324 21.36 -17.20 6.10
CA ILE A 324 21.26 -18.46 6.84
C ILE A 324 22.54 -18.68 7.63
N GLN A 325 22.42 -18.91 8.94
CA GLN A 325 23.54 -19.30 9.80
C GLN A 325 23.58 -20.82 9.94
N ASN A 326 24.78 -21.41 9.81
CA ASN A 326 24.93 -22.85 9.92
C ASN A 326 24.84 -23.31 11.39
N THR A 327 24.13 -24.41 11.65
CA THR A 327 23.94 -24.99 13.00
C THR A 327 25.25 -25.30 13.73
N SER A 328 26.33 -25.58 13.00
CA SER A 328 27.67 -25.89 13.54
C SER A 328 28.43 -24.69 14.12
N CYS A 329 28.01 -23.46 13.81
CA CYS A 329 28.61 -22.24 14.38
C CYS A 329 28.01 -21.86 15.73
N VAL A 330 26.75 -22.20 16.00
CA VAL A 330 26.05 -21.86 17.26
C VAL A 330 26.62 -22.64 18.46
N SER A 331 27.24 -23.79 18.22
CA SER A 331 27.92 -24.59 19.27
C SER A 331 29.29 -24.04 19.68
N ARG A 332 29.89 -23.09 18.94
CA ARG A 332 31.21 -22.51 19.28
C ARG A 332 31.15 -21.19 20.03
N SER A 333 29.98 -20.56 20.13
CA SER A 333 29.78 -19.31 20.89
C SER A 333 29.27 -19.52 22.32
N LYS A 334 29.16 -20.78 22.76
CA LYS A 334 28.80 -21.18 24.14
C LYS A 334 29.92 -21.96 24.87
N MET A 335 31.16 -21.89 24.38
CA MET A 335 32.35 -22.36 25.09
C MET A 335 33.32 -21.20 25.30
#